data_AF-A0A074ZG81-F1
#
_entry.id   AF-A0A074ZG81-F1
#
_cell.length_a   1.000
_cell.length_b   1.000
_cell.length_c   1.000
_cell.angle_alpha   90.00
_cell.angle_beta   90.00
_cell.angle_gamma   90.00
#
_symmetry.space_group_name_H-M   'P 1'
#
loop_
_entity.id
_entity.type
_entity.pdbx_description
1 polymer ?
#
loop_
_entity_poly.entity_id
_entity_poly.type
_entity_poly.pdbx_seq_one_letter_code
_entity_poly.pdbx_strand_id
1 'polypeptide(L)'
;MKLIFTAVTLQLATTLFIILWLSMMSQQNKSRLSKSADLDSKSQQKITDVLKLKPDEVTRWEALTELDGAKYYGPEAFNVKNCSNDAFVSFETQVSTIRKYTFIGTELFNYMQNKDVVEKICQFKQRRSILNDASEWQDYELLINQPKVCSNREAALVDLLMLIKSAHNHEAERNTIRSLWANNSCWDGRTVRHVFLLGSTDNVTWTKRIAREARRFADVIQQDFHDDYYNNTLKVLFGLQWALSFCPEAQWILFVDDDVFVNPRNVLALLKSLDFRFYRSLLFGNQRTFPPVTREKSKWAIDEDIYPHDYYPSYVSGATILVGSKLAIDLYIGSRFTRMIPFDDAFFGLVLNALLLIPVHLRGIYVDDYSELSKLSRSRQFTVHGVSSPLRQRRLWIQMRASEMCYPPENQVH
;
A
#
# COMPACT_ATOMS: atom_id res chain seq x y z
N MET A 1 -25.11 40.30 33.12
CA MET A 1 -26.27 39.37 32.93
C MET A 1 -26.63 39.12 31.46
N LYS A 2 -26.78 40.15 30.60
CA LYS A 2 -27.10 39.96 29.16
C LYS A 2 -26.03 39.18 28.36
N LEU A 3 -24.75 39.36 28.66
CA LEU A 3 -23.63 38.67 27.98
C LEU A 3 -23.51 37.16 28.29
N ILE A 4 -23.95 36.74 29.49
CA ILE A 4 -23.92 35.32 29.89
C ILE A 4 -25.08 34.56 29.23
N PHE A 5 -26.25 35.21 29.10
CA PHE A 5 -27.41 34.64 28.42
C PHE A 5 -27.14 34.36 26.94
N THR A 6 -26.42 35.25 26.25
CA THR A 6 -26.05 35.06 24.83
C THR A 6 -25.00 33.97 24.61
N ALA A 7 -24.10 33.76 25.58
CA ALA A 7 -23.10 32.69 25.49
C ALA A 7 -23.74 31.31 25.69
N VAL A 8 -24.66 31.18 26.65
CA VAL A 8 -25.36 29.92 26.93
C VAL A 8 -26.31 29.54 25.79
N THR A 9 -26.98 30.50 25.16
CA THR A 9 -27.86 30.21 24.00
C THR A 9 -27.07 29.79 22.76
N LEU A 10 -25.88 30.37 22.53
CA LEU A 10 -25.00 29.97 21.41
C LEU A 10 -24.42 28.56 21.62
N GLN A 11 -24.10 28.19 22.87
CA GLN A 11 -23.56 26.88 23.20
C GLN A 11 -24.62 25.77 23.13
N LEU A 12 -25.87 26.08 23.48
CA LEU A 12 -27.01 25.17 23.30
C LEU A 12 -27.39 25.01 21.81
N ALA A 13 -27.32 26.08 21.02
CA ALA A 13 -27.60 26.01 19.58
C ALA A 13 -26.56 25.16 18.83
N THR A 14 -25.27 25.28 19.19
CA THR A 14 -24.18 24.49 18.60
C THR A 14 -24.26 23.01 18.97
N THR A 15 -24.58 22.68 20.23
CA THR A 15 -24.81 21.28 20.64
C THR A 15 -26.03 20.67 19.94
N LEU A 16 -27.13 21.42 19.79
CA LEU A 16 -28.30 20.93 19.03
C LEU A 16 -27.95 20.66 17.56
N PHE A 17 -27.14 21.52 16.94
CA PHE A 17 -26.71 21.37 15.56
C PHE A 17 -25.84 20.12 15.35
N ILE A 18 -24.92 19.84 16.29
CA ILE A 18 -24.07 18.64 16.26
C ILE A 18 -24.92 17.37 16.42
N ILE A 19 -25.89 17.37 17.34
CA ILE A 19 -26.80 16.22 17.54
C ILE A 19 -27.67 15.96 16.30
N LEU A 20 -28.20 17.02 15.68
CA LEU A 20 -28.97 16.91 14.44
C LEU A 20 -28.10 16.44 13.26
N TRP A 21 -26.86 16.90 13.16
CA TRP A 21 -25.91 16.48 12.14
C TRP A 21 -25.51 15.00 12.30
N LEU A 22 -25.20 14.54 13.52
CA LEU A 22 -24.92 13.13 13.82
C LEU A 22 -26.15 12.23 13.55
N SER A 23 -27.36 12.72 13.86
CA SER A 23 -28.61 12.01 13.56
C SER A 23 -28.85 11.89 12.04
N MET A 24 -28.59 12.96 11.27
CA MET A 24 -28.67 12.93 9.81
C MET A 24 -27.62 12.01 9.18
N MET A 25 -26.38 11.98 9.71
CA MET A 25 -25.36 11.04 9.27
C MET A 25 -25.73 9.58 9.59
N SER A 26 -26.32 9.33 10.76
CA SER A 26 -26.84 8.01 11.14
C SER A 26 -27.98 7.54 10.21
N GLN A 27 -28.89 8.44 9.83
CA GLN A 27 -29.95 8.14 8.86
C GLN A 27 -29.42 7.97 7.43
N GLN A 28 -28.40 8.73 7.02
CA GLN A 28 -27.72 8.51 5.74
C GLN A 28 -26.99 7.15 5.71
N ASN A 29 -26.35 6.74 6.80
CA ASN A 29 -25.75 5.40 6.92
C ASN A 29 -26.80 4.27 6.90
N LYS A 30 -27.94 4.44 7.57
CA LYS A 30 -29.05 3.47 7.51
C LYS A 30 -29.69 3.37 6.13
N SER A 31 -29.81 4.48 5.40
CA SER A 31 -30.34 4.49 4.03
C SER A 31 -29.33 4.01 2.97
N ARG A 32 -28.02 4.11 3.23
CA ARG A 32 -26.97 3.45 2.43
C ARG A 32 -27.01 1.93 2.61
N LEU A 33 -27.19 1.44 3.84
CA LEU A 33 -27.36 0.01 4.13
C LEU A 33 -28.60 -0.56 3.42
N SER A 34 -29.73 0.16 3.41
CA SER A 34 -30.95 -0.31 2.75
C SER A 34 -30.89 -0.29 1.22
N LYS A 35 -30.09 0.59 0.61
CA LYS A 35 -29.92 0.65 -0.86
C LYS A 35 -28.92 -0.38 -1.41
N SER A 36 -28.08 -0.99 -0.55
CA SER A 36 -27.22 -2.13 -0.92
C SER A 36 -27.98 -3.47 -0.97
N ALA A 37 -29.20 -3.51 -0.41
CA ALA A 37 -29.97 -4.74 -0.19
C ALA A 37 -30.89 -5.16 -1.36
N ASP A 38 -30.98 -4.38 -2.43
CA ASP A 38 -31.84 -4.67 -3.61
C ASP A 38 -31.07 -5.29 -4.80
N LEU A 39 -29.88 -5.83 -4.55
CA LEU A 39 -29.13 -6.62 -5.52
C LEU A 39 -29.52 -8.09 -5.39
N ASP A 40 -30.32 -8.59 -6.33
CA ASP A 40 -30.67 -10.01 -6.58
C ASP A 40 -29.94 -11.01 -5.65
N SER A 41 -30.68 -11.57 -4.70
CA SER A 41 -30.16 -12.44 -3.63
C SER A 41 -29.39 -13.66 -4.15
N LYS A 42 -29.61 -14.09 -5.40
CA LYS A 42 -28.83 -15.15 -6.06
C LYS A 42 -27.45 -14.70 -6.55
N SER A 43 -27.27 -13.41 -6.80
CA SER A 43 -26.00 -12.79 -7.19
C SER A 43 -25.09 -12.52 -5.99
N GLN A 44 -25.65 -12.10 -4.86
CA GLN A 44 -24.92 -11.93 -3.60
C GLN A 44 -24.48 -13.27 -3.01
N GLN A 45 -25.32 -14.30 -3.06
CA GLN A 45 -24.98 -15.65 -2.58
C GLN A 45 -23.85 -16.32 -3.41
N LYS A 46 -23.53 -15.79 -4.60
CA LYS A 46 -22.38 -16.19 -5.44
C LYS A 46 -21.16 -15.26 -5.35
N ILE A 47 -21.19 -14.24 -4.50
CA ILE A 47 -20.03 -13.40 -4.16
C ILE A 47 -19.41 -13.90 -2.84
N THR A 48 -20.22 -14.45 -1.93
CA THR A 48 -19.77 -14.96 -0.62
C THR A 48 -19.08 -16.33 -0.67
N ASP A 49 -19.31 -17.15 -1.69
CA ASP A 49 -18.74 -18.51 -1.79
C ASP A 49 -17.24 -18.58 -2.18
N VAL A 50 -16.56 -17.45 -2.36
CA VAL A 50 -15.11 -17.41 -2.70
C VAL A 50 -14.20 -17.42 -1.45
N LEU A 51 -14.76 -17.24 -0.25
CA LEU A 51 -14.00 -17.06 1.00
C LEU A 51 -13.93 -18.33 1.87
N LYS A 52 -13.36 -19.42 1.34
CA LYS A 52 -12.73 -20.42 2.23
C LYS A 52 -11.29 -20.00 2.50
N LEU A 53 -11.14 -18.93 3.28
CA LEU A 53 -9.84 -18.53 3.81
C LEU A 53 -9.34 -19.62 4.75
N LYS A 54 -8.03 -19.89 4.73
CA LYS A 54 -7.47 -20.79 5.73
C LYS A 54 -7.50 -20.11 7.11
N PRO A 55 -7.64 -20.88 8.22
CA PRO A 55 -7.70 -20.29 9.56
C PRO A 55 -6.53 -19.36 9.90
N ASP A 56 -5.32 -19.67 9.43
CA ASP A 56 -4.10 -18.89 9.64
C ASP A 56 -4.10 -17.57 8.84
N GLU A 57 -4.64 -17.57 7.63
CA GLU A 57 -4.78 -16.37 6.79
C GLU A 57 -5.78 -15.38 7.42
N VAL A 58 -6.92 -15.88 7.92
CA VAL A 58 -7.91 -15.08 8.67
C VAL A 58 -7.30 -14.51 9.93
N THR A 59 -6.61 -15.34 10.70
CA THR A 59 -6.01 -14.94 11.98
C THR A 59 -4.98 -13.82 11.79
N ARG A 60 -4.18 -13.86 10.72
CA ARG A 60 -3.22 -12.79 10.41
C ARG A 60 -3.90 -11.49 10.00
N TRP A 61 -4.94 -11.58 9.18
CA TRP A 61 -5.72 -10.40 8.78
C TRP A 61 -6.34 -9.70 9.99
N GLU A 62 -6.99 -10.48 10.87
CA GLU A 62 -7.57 -9.99 12.13
C GLU A 62 -6.51 -9.40 13.06
N ALA A 63 -5.37 -10.09 13.23
CA ALA A 63 -4.26 -9.62 14.07
C ALA A 63 -3.73 -8.24 13.64
N LEU A 64 -3.65 -7.98 12.33
CA LEU A 64 -3.24 -6.68 11.81
C LEU A 64 -4.33 -5.62 11.98
N THR A 65 -5.60 -5.99 11.80
CA THR A 65 -6.74 -5.08 11.97
C THR A 65 -6.88 -4.64 13.43
N GLU A 66 -6.80 -5.60 14.35
CA GLU A 66 -6.92 -5.40 15.79
C GLU A 66 -5.60 -4.98 16.45
N LEU A 67 -4.50 -4.89 15.68
CA LEU A 67 -3.16 -4.64 16.18
C LEU A 67 -2.79 -5.53 17.38
N ASP A 68 -3.18 -6.80 17.28
CA ASP A 68 -2.94 -7.83 18.26
C ASP A 68 -1.74 -8.70 17.86
N GLY A 69 -0.57 -8.35 18.38
CA GLY A 69 0.66 -9.10 18.14
C GLY A 69 0.60 -10.54 18.64
N ALA A 70 -0.29 -10.88 19.59
CA ALA A 70 -0.44 -12.24 20.09
C ALA A 70 -1.07 -13.18 19.05
N LYS A 71 -1.89 -12.63 18.15
CA LYS A 71 -2.54 -13.35 17.05
C LYS A 71 -1.68 -13.37 15.77
N TYR A 72 -0.67 -12.50 15.65
CA TYR A 72 0.11 -12.41 14.42
C TYR A 72 1.22 -13.47 14.33
N TYR A 73 1.04 -14.45 13.43
CA TYR A 73 2.02 -15.51 13.16
C TYR A 73 2.71 -15.30 11.79
N GLY A 74 3.79 -14.54 11.76
CA GLY A 74 4.62 -14.37 10.55
C GLY A 74 5.63 -15.50 10.34
N PRO A 75 6.20 -15.65 9.12
CA PRO A 75 7.22 -16.65 8.80
C PRO A 75 8.53 -16.42 9.55
N GLU A 76 8.80 -15.19 9.97
CA GLU A 76 9.85 -14.88 10.94
C GLU A 76 9.23 -14.71 12.33
N ALA A 77 9.56 -15.61 13.26
CA ALA A 77 9.24 -15.39 14.67
C ALA A 77 10.07 -14.21 15.18
N PHE A 78 9.40 -13.15 15.63
CA PHE A 78 10.08 -12.02 16.28
C PHE A 78 10.76 -12.50 17.57
N ASN A 79 12.08 -12.45 17.63
CA ASN A 79 12.84 -12.74 18.85
C ASN A 79 13.21 -11.42 19.56
N VAL A 80 12.18 -10.66 19.94
CA VAL A 80 12.34 -9.36 20.61
C VAL A 80 12.12 -9.56 22.11
N LYS A 81 13.16 -9.29 22.92
CA LYS A 81 13.11 -9.50 24.39
C LYS A 81 12.91 -8.21 25.18
N ASN A 82 13.41 -7.08 24.69
CA ASN A 82 13.35 -5.79 25.39
C ASN A 82 12.99 -4.66 24.43
N CYS A 83 12.20 -3.68 24.90
CA CYS A 83 11.75 -2.54 24.11
C CYS A 83 12.36 -1.20 24.58
N SER A 84 13.59 -1.22 25.09
CA SER A 84 14.31 0.03 25.34
C SER A 84 14.81 0.65 24.02
N ASN A 85 14.84 1.98 23.93
CA ASN A 85 15.23 2.70 22.71
C ASN A 85 16.63 2.31 22.19
N ASP A 86 17.57 1.97 23.09
CA ASP A 86 18.91 1.47 22.73
C ASP A 86 18.89 0.05 22.10
N ALA A 87 17.88 -0.75 22.41
CA ALA A 87 17.74 -2.12 21.90
C ALA A 87 17.22 -2.13 20.46
N PHE A 88 16.33 -1.20 20.09
CA PHE A 88 15.79 -1.12 18.73
C PHE A 88 16.85 -0.64 17.73
N VAL A 89 17.60 0.41 18.09
CA VAL A 89 18.70 0.94 17.26
C VAL A 89 19.81 -0.11 17.09
N SER A 90 20.10 -0.94 18.11
CA SER A 90 21.13 -1.98 18.02
C SER A 90 20.72 -3.23 17.23
N PHE A 91 19.43 -3.52 17.08
CA PHE A 91 18.94 -4.72 16.40
C PHE A 91 18.97 -4.61 14.86
N GLU A 92 18.91 -3.40 14.30
CA GLU A 92 18.95 -3.15 12.84
C GLU A 92 20.27 -2.53 12.32
N THR A 93 21.18 -2.13 13.21
CA THR A 93 22.43 -1.42 12.86
C THR A 93 23.54 -2.28 12.24
N GLN A 94 23.26 -3.51 11.79
CA GLN A 94 24.21 -4.18 10.88
C GLN A 94 24.37 -3.44 9.53
N VAL A 95 23.50 -2.48 9.20
CA VAL A 95 23.65 -1.56 8.06
C VAL A 95 24.14 -0.18 8.55
N SER A 96 25.35 -0.15 9.11
CA SER A 96 25.97 1.03 9.75
C SER A 96 26.47 2.13 8.79
N THR A 97 25.95 2.23 7.57
CA THR A 97 26.38 3.25 6.59
C THR A 97 25.28 4.15 6.04
N ILE A 98 24.03 4.02 6.48
CA ILE A 98 22.98 4.98 6.10
C ILE A 98 22.98 6.09 7.14
N ARG A 99 23.47 7.27 6.69
CA ARG A 99 23.61 8.51 7.46
C ARG A 99 22.54 8.62 8.55
N LYS A 100 22.97 8.57 9.82
CA LYS A 100 22.16 9.04 10.95
C LYS A 100 21.57 10.39 10.54
N TYR A 101 20.25 10.49 10.52
CA TYR A 101 19.57 11.77 10.59
C TYR A 101 20.15 12.48 11.82
N THR A 102 20.93 13.52 11.58
CA THR A 102 21.30 14.46 12.63
C THR A 102 20.01 15.09 13.11
N PHE A 103 19.70 14.98 14.41
CA PHE A 103 18.80 15.74 15.30
C PHE A 103 17.71 16.67 14.69
N ILE A 104 18.02 17.42 13.64
CA ILE A 104 17.18 18.37 12.90
C ILE A 104 15.96 17.69 12.23
N GLY A 105 16.06 16.44 11.74
CA GLY A 105 14.94 15.79 11.05
C GLY A 105 13.75 15.44 11.94
N THR A 106 14.02 14.99 13.16
CA THR A 106 12.98 14.62 14.13
C THR A 106 12.26 15.84 14.71
N GLU A 107 12.94 16.98 14.83
CA GLU A 107 12.31 18.24 15.26
C GLU A 107 11.48 18.89 14.14
N LEU A 108 11.95 18.85 12.89
CA LEU A 108 11.24 19.46 11.75
C LEU A 108 9.94 18.73 11.36
N PHE A 109 9.86 17.42 11.62
CA PHE A 109 8.72 16.58 11.25
C PHE A 109 8.13 15.84 12.45
N ASN A 110 8.05 16.51 13.60
CA ASN A 110 7.22 16.04 14.71
C ASN A 110 5.72 16.23 14.38
N TYR A 111 5.28 15.59 13.31
CA TYR A 111 3.92 15.64 12.82
C TYR A 111 3.05 14.75 13.70
N MET A 112 2.51 15.34 14.78
CA MET A 112 1.52 14.73 15.67
C MET A 112 1.92 13.34 16.20
N GLN A 113 3.22 13.09 16.41
CA GLN A 113 3.72 11.86 17.01
C GLN A 113 3.57 11.94 18.53
N ASN A 114 2.34 11.85 19.03
CA ASN A 114 2.08 11.81 20.47
C ASN A 114 2.54 10.48 21.11
N LYS A 115 3.08 9.53 20.34
CA LYS A 115 3.42 8.17 20.78
C LYS A 115 4.72 7.71 20.14
N ASP A 116 5.54 7.02 20.91
CA ASP A 116 6.76 6.39 20.42
C ASP A 116 6.38 5.21 19.49
N VAL A 117 6.35 5.48 18.18
CA VAL A 117 5.98 4.52 17.14
C VAL A 117 6.90 3.30 17.16
N VAL A 118 8.18 3.52 17.44
CA VAL A 118 9.19 2.47 17.56
C VAL A 118 8.88 1.55 18.75
N GLU A 119 8.51 2.13 19.90
CA GLU A 119 8.07 1.34 21.05
C GLU A 119 6.83 0.49 20.72
N LYS A 120 5.84 1.06 20.01
CA LYS A 120 4.61 0.32 19.64
C LYS A 120 4.90 -0.86 18.72
N ILE A 121 5.75 -0.66 17.72
CA ILE A 121 6.22 -1.75 16.85
C ILE A 121 6.93 -2.83 17.65
N CYS A 122 7.80 -2.43 18.57
CA CYS A 122 8.48 -3.38 19.45
C CYS A 122 7.48 -4.18 20.30
N GLN A 123 6.49 -3.52 20.91
CA GLN A 123 5.44 -4.16 21.71
C GLN A 123 4.63 -5.16 20.87
N PHE A 124 4.25 -4.80 19.63
CA PHE A 124 3.58 -5.71 18.70
C PHE A 124 4.45 -6.93 18.39
N LYS A 125 5.73 -6.72 18.08
CA LYS A 125 6.71 -7.79 17.84
C LYS A 125 6.96 -8.66 19.08
N GLN A 126 6.76 -8.13 20.29
CA GLN A 126 6.74 -8.89 21.55
C GLN A 126 5.42 -9.64 21.79
N ARG A 127 4.54 -9.73 20.79
CA ARG A 127 3.24 -10.39 20.87
C ARG A 127 2.26 -9.71 21.83
N ARG A 128 2.31 -8.38 21.93
CA ARG A 128 1.34 -7.59 22.71
C ARG A 128 0.32 -6.94 21.78
N SER A 129 -0.89 -6.74 22.29
CA SER A 129 -1.89 -5.90 21.63
C SER A 129 -1.63 -4.42 21.93
N ILE A 130 -1.77 -3.58 20.90
CA ILE A 130 -1.44 -2.14 20.93
C ILE A 130 -2.58 -1.26 20.39
N LEU A 131 -3.80 -1.79 20.28
CA LEU A 131 -4.95 -1.13 19.64
C LEU A 131 -5.35 0.18 20.29
N ASN A 132 -5.33 0.24 21.62
CA ASN A 132 -5.75 1.41 22.40
C ASN A 132 -4.96 2.68 22.05
N ASP A 133 -3.85 2.52 21.35
CA ASP A 133 -2.95 3.60 21.03
C ASP A 133 -2.97 4.10 19.58
N ALA A 134 -3.64 3.41 18.67
CA ALA A 134 -3.61 3.72 17.24
C ALA A 134 -4.32 5.04 16.92
N SER A 135 -3.94 5.67 15.81
CA SER A 135 -4.70 6.77 15.22
C SER A 135 -6.12 6.30 14.83
N GLU A 136 -7.07 7.24 14.83
CA GLU A 136 -8.47 7.00 14.43
C GLU A 136 -8.58 6.65 12.93
N TRP A 137 -8.21 5.42 12.60
CA TRP A 137 -8.39 4.87 11.27
C TRP A 137 -9.74 4.18 11.21
N GLN A 138 -10.43 4.36 10.09
CA GLN A 138 -11.56 3.53 9.77
C GLN A 138 -11.04 2.24 9.14
N ASP A 139 -11.28 1.10 9.78
CA ASP A 139 -11.06 -0.21 9.15
C ASP A 139 -12.18 -0.47 8.13
N TYR A 140 -11.80 -0.97 6.96
CA TYR A 140 -12.72 -1.24 5.85
C TYR A 140 -12.87 -2.74 5.60
N GLU A 141 -14.06 -3.17 5.18
CA GLU A 141 -14.35 -4.57 4.89
C GLU A 141 -13.63 -5.06 3.62
N LEU A 142 -13.10 -6.27 3.67
CA LEU A 142 -12.51 -6.95 2.51
C LEU A 142 -13.62 -7.51 1.62
N LEU A 143 -13.86 -6.89 0.46
CA LEU A 143 -14.94 -7.25 -0.46
C LEU A 143 -14.56 -8.39 -1.40
N ILE A 144 -13.34 -8.36 -1.93
CA ILE A 144 -12.82 -9.38 -2.86
C ILE A 144 -11.42 -9.77 -2.40
N ASN A 145 -11.21 -11.07 -2.22
CA ASN A 145 -9.92 -11.63 -1.85
C ASN A 145 -9.47 -12.74 -2.81
N GLN A 146 -8.15 -12.92 -2.94
CA GLN A 146 -7.49 -13.93 -3.76
C GLN A 146 -6.39 -14.64 -2.97
N PRO A 147 -6.71 -15.34 -1.86
CA PRO A 147 -5.69 -15.93 -0.98
C PRO A 147 -4.74 -16.89 -1.74
N LYS A 148 -5.28 -17.62 -2.71
CA LYS A 148 -4.55 -18.61 -3.52
C LYS A 148 -3.41 -18.06 -4.38
N VAL A 149 -3.28 -16.74 -4.55
CA VAL A 149 -2.18 -16.13 -5.31
C VAL A 149 -0.82 -16.57 -4.76
N CYS A 150 -0.71 -16.66 -3.43
CA CYS A 150 0.52 -17.06 -2.75
C CYS A 150 0.40 -18.43 -2.05
N SER A 151 -0.81 -18.97 -1.81
CA SER A 151 -1.04 -20.25 -1.12
C SER A 151 -0.67 -21.55 -1.89
N ASN A 152 0.40 -21.59 -2.69
CA ASN A 152 0.80 -22.80 -3.42
C ASN A 152 1.45 -23.87 -2.52
N ARG A 153 1.25 -25.16 -2.85
CA ARG A 153 1.46 -26.34 -1.98
C ARG A 153 2.91 -26.68 -1.63
N GLU A 154 3.86 -26.09 -2.32
CA GLU A 154 5.27 -26.15 -1.96
C GLU A 154 5.62 -24.76 -1.46
N ALA A 155 6.25 -24.67 -0.28
CA ALA A 155 6.69 -23.44 0.37
C ALA A 155 7.83 -22.74 -0.43
N ALA A 156 7.60 -22.53 -1.71
CA ALA A 156 8.47 -21.83 -2.61
C ALA A 156 8.41 -20.35 -2.27
N LEU A 157 9.57 -19.82 -1.89
CA LEU A 157 9.79 -18.40 -1.68
C LEU A 157 9.18 -17.59 -2.85
N VAL A 158 8.44 -16.53 -2.53
CA VAL A 158 7.98 -15.56 -3.52
C VAL A 158 9.06 -14.49 -3.64
N ASP A 159 9.78 -14.47 -4.75
CA ASP A 159 10.88 -13.52 -4.99
C ASP A 159 10.37 -12.07 -5.02
N LEU A 160 9.19 -11.84 -5.61
CA LEU A 160 8.58 -10.53 -5.76
C LEU A 160 7.04 -10.62 -5.76
N LEU A 161 6.40 -9.85 -4.89
CA LEU A 161 4.97 -9.58 -4.95
C LEU A 161 4.74 -8.17 -5.51
N MET A 162 4.01 -8.07 -6.62
CA MET A 162 3.60 -6.79 -7.21
C MET A 162 2.18 -6.43 -6.76
N LEU A 163 2.05 -5.30 -6.10
CA LEU A 163 0.78 -4.71 -5.67
C LEU A 163 0.47 -3.54 -6.60
N ILE A 164 -0.39 -3.79 -7.59
CA ILE A 164 -0.64 -2.86 -8.70
C ILE A 164 -1.87 -2.01 -8.37
N LYS A 165 -1.66 -0.73 -8.04
CA LYS A 165 -2.76 0.22 -7.83
C LYS A 165 -3.48 0.44 -9.16
N SER A 166 -4.79 0.22 -9.17
CA SER A 166 -5.64 0.41 -10.35
C SER A 166 -6.96 1.06 -9.94
N ALA A 167 -7.84 1.29 -10.92
CA ALA A 167 -9.17 1.85 -10.73
C ALA A 167 -10.26 0.95 -11.34
N HIS A 168 -11.46 1.01 -10.79
CA HIS A 168 -12.61 0.20 -11.22
C HIS A 168 -12.89 0.20 -12.74
N ASN A 169 -12.63 1.31 -13.44
CA ASN A 169 -12.83 1.48 -14.88
C ASN A 169 -11.61 1.11 -15.75
N HIS A 170 -10.48 0.70 -15.17
CA HIS A 170 -9.21 0.41 -15.87
C HIS A 170 -9.03 -1.07 -16.30
N GLU A 171 -10.12 -1.74 -16.72
CA GLU A 171 -10.06 -3.16 -17.11
C GLU A 171 -9.10 -3.41 -18.30
N ALA A 172 -9.00 -2.45 -19.22
CA ALA A 172 -8.15 -2.58 -20.42
C ALA A 172 -6.65 -2.48 -20.08
N GLU A 173 -6.31 -1.61 -19.14
CA GLU A 173 -4.97 -1.39 -18.59
C GLU A 173 -4.52 -2.67 -17.88
N ARG A 174 -5.34 -3.19 -16.95
CA ARG A 174 -5.07 -4.45 -16.24
C ARG A 174 -4.88 -5.62 -17.19
N ASN A 175 -5.78 -5.79 -18.16
CA ASN A 175 -5.65 -6.85 -19.18
C ASN A 175 -4.37 -6.73 -20.01
N THR A 176 -3.94 -5.49 -20.29
CA THR A 176 -2.68 -5.26 -21.00
C THR A 176 -1.50 -5.64 -20.12
N ILE A 177 -1.46 -5.19 -18.86
CA ILE A 177 -0.42 -5.52 -17.89
C ILE A 177 -0.28 -7.05 -17.73
N ARG A 178 -1.38 -7.79 -17.58
CA ARG A 178 -1.41 -9.27 -17.53
C ARG A 178 -0.73 -9.92 -18.73
N SER A 179 -0.94 -9.36 -19.93
CA SER A 179 -0.35 -9.87 -21.17
C SER A 179 1.12 -9.48 -21.36
N LEU A 180 1.65 -8.58 -20.52
CA LEU A 180 2.99 -8.02 -20.60
C LEU A 180 3.80 -8.38 -19.34
N TRP A 181 4.19 -7.39 -18.54
CA TRP A 181 5.14 -7.56 -17.44
C TRP A 181 4.56 -8.27 -16.21
N ALA A 182 3.23 -8.43 -16.09
CA ALA A 182 2.62 -9.28 -15.07
C ALA A 182 2.47 -10.74 -15.51
N ASN A 183 2.98 -11.11 -16.68
CA ASN A 183 3.03 -12.50 -17.11
C ASN A 183 4.19 -13.23 -16.41
N ASN A 184 3.86 -14.27 -15.63
CA ASN A 184 4.82 -15.07 -14.87
C ASN A 184 5.94 -15.70 -15.73
N SER A 185 5.68 -15.98 -17.01
CA SER A 185 6.69 -16.54 -17.92
C SER A 185 7.85 -15.58 -18.21
N CYS A 186 7.68 -14.28 -17.94
CA CYS A 186 8.63 -13.22 -18.29
C CYS A 186 9.68 -12.91 -17.21
N TRP A 187 9.80 -13.78 -16.20
CA TRP A 187 10.59 -13.53 -14.99
C TRP A 187 11.74 -14.53 -14.78
N ASP A 188 12.26 -15.14 -15.85
CA ASP A 188 13.48 -15.96 -15.80
C ASP A 188 13.44 -17.08 -14.71
N GLY A 189 12.29 -17.75 -14.60
CA GLY A 189 12.07 -18.83 -13.63
C GLY A 189 11.92 -18.38 -12.17
N ARG A 190 11.92 -17.07 -11.88
CA ARG A 190 11.65 -16.52 -10.54
C ARG A 190 10.15 -16.52 -10.21
N THR A 191 9.85 -16.71 -8.93
CA THR A 191 8.48 -16.71 -8.42
C THR A 191 8.00 -15.28 -8.23
N VAL A 192 7.43 -14.71 -9.29
CA VAL A 192 6.76 -13.41 -9.22
C VAL A 192 5.26 -13.60 -9.14
N ARG A 193 4.60 -12.79 -8.31
CA ARG A 193 3.14 -12.76 -8.12
C ARG A 193 2.65 -11.34 -8.27
N HIS A 194 1.39 -11.18 -8.67
CA HIS A 194 0.76 -9.87 -8.73
C HIS A 194 -0.69 -9.92 -8.28
N VAL A 195 -1.17 -8.79 -7.76
CA VAL A 195 -2.59 -8.49 -7.58
C VAL A 195 -2.86 -7.03 -7.93
N PHE A 196 -4.06 -6.76 -8.42
CA PHE A 196 -4.58 -5.41 -8.63
C PHE A 196 -5.37 -4.94 -7.41
N LEU A 197 -5.02 -3.76 -6.90
CA LEU A 197 -5.64 -3.12 -5.75
C LEU A 197 -6.74 -2.15 -6.20
N LEU A 198 -7.97 -2.39 -5.76
CA LEU A 198 -9.12 -1.53 -6.05
C LEU A 198 -9.84 -1.11 -4.77
N GLY A 199 -10.42 0.09 -4.79
CA GLY A 199 -11.47 0.48 -3.83
C GLY A 199 -12.86 0.09 -4.35
N SER A 200 -13.89 0.34 -3.55
CA SER A 200 -15.29 0.19 -3.95
C SER A 200 -15.77 1.36 -4.81
N THR A 201 -16.86 1.14 -5.54
CA THR A 201 -17.51 2.14 -6.39
C THR A 201 -19.02 2.00 -6.26
N ASP A 202 -19.73 3.12 -6.24
CA ASP A 202 -21.19 3.15 -6.22
C ASP A 202 -21.80 2.79 -7.59
N ASN A 203 -20.96 2.72 -8.64
CA ASN A 203 -21.41 2.36 -9.98
C ASN A 203 -21.61 0.85 -10.11
N VAL A 204 -22.87 0.42 -10.02
CA VAL A 204 -23.31 -0.98 -10.15
C VAL A 204 -22.75 -1.69 -11.39
N THR A 205 -22.57 -0.98 -12.50
CA THR A 205 -22.00 -1.57 -13.73
C THR A 205 -20.55 -1.99 -13.50
N TRP A 206 -19.75 -1.11 -12.89
CA TRP A 206 -18.35 -1.40 -12.60
C TRP A 206 -18.21 -2.46 -11.52
N THR A 207 -19.03 -2.43 -10.47
CA THR A 207 -19.07 -3.48 -9.43
C THR A 207 -19.30 -4.87 -10.04
N LYS A 208 -20.26 -5.01 -10.97
CA LYS A 208 -20.52 -6.27 -11.67
C LYS A 208 -19.38 -6.70 -12.60
N ARG A 209 -18.69 -5.75 -13.25
CA ARG A 209 -17.54 -6.04 -14.12
C ARG A 209 -16.34 -6.50 -13.30
N ILE A 210 -16.01 -5.81 -12.21
CA ILE A 210 -14.93 -6.19 -11.29
C ILE A 210 -15.18 -7.59 -10.73
N ALA A 211 -16.40 -7.89 -10.26
CA ALA A 211 -16.72 -9.20 -9.73
C ALA A 211 -16.59 -10.32 -10.79
N ARG A 212 -16.77 -10.00 -12.08
CA ARG A 212 -16.57 -10.96 -13.18
C ARG A 212 -15.09 -11.14 -13.51
N GLU A 213 -14.36 -10.03 -13.55
CA GLU A 213 -12.91 -10.02 -13.77
C GLU A 213 -12.18 -10.78 -12.65
N ALA A 214 -12.49 -10.50 -11.40
CA ALA A 214 -11.92 -11.16 -10.22
C ALA A 214 -12.13 -12.68 -10.27
N ARG A 215 -13.32 -13.16 -10.67
CA ARG A 215 -13.59 -14.59 -10.85
C ARG A 215 -12.82 -15.21 -12.02
N ARG A 216 -12.55 -14.43 -13.07
CA ARG A 216 -11.88 -14.90 -14.29
C ARG A 216 -10.38 -15.02 -14.12
N PHE A 217 -9.75 -14.02 -13.50
CA PHE A 217 -8.29 -13.89 -13.45
C PHE A 217 -7.70 -14.19 -12.07
N ALA A 218 -8.52 -14.19 -11.01
CA ALA A 218 -8.10 -14.47 -9.64
C ALA A 218 -6.93 -13.61 -9.14
N ASP A 219 -6.81 -12.38 -9.64
CA ASP A 219 -5.71 -11.45 -9.35
C ASP A 219 -6.22 -10.03 -9.01
N VAL A 220 -7.50 -9.89 -8.69
CA VAL A 220 -8.12 -8.63 -8.25
C VAL A 220 -8.53 -8.75 -6.80
N ILE A 221 -8.08 -7.82 -5.96
CA ILE A 221 -8.47 -7.69 -4.56
C ILE A 221 -9.11 -6.31 -4.33
N GLN A 222 -10.10 -6.25 -3.45
CA GLN A 222 -10.92 -5.05 -3.25
C GLN A 222 -11.32 -4.88 -1.79
N GLN A 223 -11.23 -3.65 -1.28
CA GLN A 223 -11.69 -3.27 0.05
C GLN A 223 -12.74 -2.14 -0.04
N ASP A 224 -13.61 -2.02 0.95
CA ASP A 224 -14.78 -1.14 0.91
C ASP A 224 -14.51 0.35 1.21
N PHE A 225 -13.44 0.93 0.67
CA PHE A 225 -13.24 2.38 0.65
C PHE A 225 -13.54 2.91 -0.76
N HIS A 226 -14.13 4.10 -0.86
CA HIS A 226 -14.42 4.69 -2.17
C HIS A 226 -13.14 4.91 -2.97
N ASP A 227 -13.10 4.37 -4.19
CA ASP A 227 -11.93 4.42 -5.07
C ASP A 227 -11.75 5.82 -5.68
N ASP A 228 -11.01 6.67 -4.98
CA ASP A 228 -10.66 8.03 -5.38
C ASP A 228 -9.16 8.29 -5.19
N TYR A 229 -8.62 9.25 -5.93
CA TYR A 229 -7.21 9.64 -5.86
C TYR A 229 -6.79 10.05 -4.44
N TYR A 230 -7.63 10.81 -3.71
CA TYR A 230 -7.33 11.22 -2.34
C TYR A 230 -7.39 10.07 -1.33
N ASN A 231 -7.89 8.90 -1.73
CA ASN A 231 -7.91 7.68 -0.94
C ASN A 231 -6.79 6.69 -1.33
N ASN A 232 -5.80 7.12 -2.12
CA ASN A 232 -4.67 6.25 -2.49
C ASN A 232 -3.88 5.75 -1.28
N THR A 233 -3.81 6.54 -0.19
CA THR A 233 -3.20 6.08 1.07
C THR A 233 -3.92 4.87 1.65
N LEU A 234 -5.27 4.86 1.64
CA LEU A 234 -6.05 3.67 2.04
C LEU A 234 -5.72 2.47 1.14
N LYS A 235 -5.57 2.71 -0.16
CA LYS A 235 -5.25 1.66 -1.13
C LYS A 235 -3.86 1.03 -0.91
N VAL A 236 -2.81 1.81 -0.61
CA VAL A 236 -1.50 1.21 -0.31
C VAL A 236 -1.49 0.48 1.03
N LEU A 237 -2.20 0.99 2.03
CA LEU A 237 -2.34 0.35 3.34
C LEU A 237 -3.09 -0.98 3.23
N PHE A 238 -4.16 -1.01 2.43
CA PHE A 238 -4.86 -2.22 2.05
C PHE A 238 -3.91 -3.24 1.42
N GLY A 239 -3.14 -2.83 0.40
CA GLY A 239 -2.19 -3.70 -0.28
C GLY A 239 -1.13 -4.25 0.68
N LEU A 240 -0.62 -3.41 1.58
CA LEU A 240 0.37 -3.81 2.58
C LEU A 240 -0.20 -4.81 3.60
N GLN A 241 -1.40 -4.55 4.12
CA GLN A 241 -2.12 -5.47 5.01
C GLN A 241 -2.36 -6.82 4.33
N TRP A 242 -2.80 -6.79 3.06
CA TRP A 242 -3.05 -7.98 2.27
C TRP A 242 -1.76 -8.79 2.06
N ALA A 243 -0.65 -8.15 1.70
CA ALA A 243 0.63 -8.82 1.53
C ALA A 243 1.09 -9.52 2.81
N LEU A 244 1.00 -8.83 3.95
CA LEU A 244 1.37 -9.39 5.26
C LEU A 244 0.43 -10.55 5.71
N SER A 245 -0.82 -10.55 5.25
CA SER A 245 -1.85 -11.53 5.64
C SER A 245 -1.96 -12.73 4.71
N PHE A 246 -1.69 -12.56 3.41
CA PHE A 246 -1.94 -13.59 2.40
C PHE A 246 -0.71 -13.96 1.57
N CYS A 247 0.39 -13.19 1.66
CA CYS A 247 1.64 -13.48 0.95
C CYS A 247 2.89 -13.20 1.81
N PRO A 248 2.97 -13.74 3.03
CA PRO A 248 4.01 -13.38 4.00
C PRO A 248 5.41 -13.86 3.59
N GLU A 249 5.51 -14.84 2.70
CA GLU A 249 6.75 -15.38 2.15
C GLU A 249 7.37 -14.53 1.04
N ALA A 250 6.72 -13.42 0.65
CA ALA A 250 7.27 -12.48 -0.30
C ALA A 250 8.54 -11.84 0.25
N GLN A 251 9.65 -11.97 -0.50
CA GLN A 251 10.92 -11.34 -0.16
C GLN A 251 10.87 -9.83 -0.40
N TRP A 252 10.28 -9.44 -1.52
CA TRP A 252 10.14 -8.06 -1.94
C TRP A 252 8.69 -7.75 -2.27
N ILE A 253 8.22 -6.58 -1.85
CA ILE A 253 6.90 -6.05 -2.18
C ILE A 253 7.11 -4.82 -3.04
N LEU A 254 6.53 -4.81 -4.24
CA LEU A 254 6.61 -3.73 -5.21
C LEU A 254 5.24 -3.10 -5.39
N PHE A 255 5.07 -1.87 -4.93
CA PHE A 255 3.92 -1.05 -5.28
C PHE A 255 4.19 -0.31 -6.58
N VAL A 256 3.26 -0.41 -7.52
CA VAL A 256 3.29 0.30 -8.80
C VAL A 256 1.89 0.74 -9.21
N ASP A 257 1.80 1.83 -9.96
CA ASP A 257 0.55 2.25 -10.60
C ASP A 257 0.31 1.51 -11.92
N ASP A 258 -0.94 1.41 -12.37
CA ASP A 258 -1.31 0.76 -13.64
C ASP A 258 -0.92 1.57 -14.90
N ASP A 259 -0.45 2.80 -14.72
CA ASP A 259 0.17 3.62 -15.76
C ASP A 259 1.72 3.54 -15.76
N VAL A 260 2.29 2.60 -15.00
CA VAL A 260 3.73 2.34 -14.97
C VAL A 260 4.07 1.10 -15.80
N PHE A 261 5.14 1.20 -16.57
CA PHE A 261 5.77 0.04 -17.21
C PHE A 261 6.84 -0.54 -16.30
N VAL A 262 6.80 -1.85 -16.08
CA VAL A 262 7.84 -2.59 -15.34
C VAL A 262 8.71 -3.37 -16.32
N ASN A 263 10.03 -3.25 -16.21
CA ASN A 263 10.98 -4.01 -17.02
C ASN A 263 11.47 -5.25 -16.25
N PRO A 264 11.00 -6.48 -16.58
CA PRO A 264 11.35 -7.68 -15.83
C PRO A 264 12.86 -7.93 -15.76
N ARG A 265 13.58 -7.73 -16.88
CA ARG A 265 15.03 -7.94 -16.96
C ARG A 265 15.78 -7.08 -15.95
N ASN A 266 15.44 -5.80 -15.91
CA ASN A 266 16.15 -4.83 -15.07
C ASN A 266 15.74 -4.97 -13.60
N VAL A 267 14.46 -5.23 -13.30
CA VAL A 267 14.01 -5.52 -11.94
C VAL A 267 14.71 -6.76 -11.39
N LEU A 268 14.81 -7.84 -12.16
CA LEU A 268 15.56 -9.03 -11.73
C LEU A 268 17.04 -8.74 -11.47
N ALA A 269 17.68 -7.93 -12.31
CA ALA A 269 19.06 -7.50 -12.08
C ALA A 269 19.20 -6.69 -10.78
N LEU A 270 18.24 -5.81 -10.49
CA LEU A 270 18.18 -5.07 -9.23
C LEU A 270 18.04 -6.03 -8.04
N LEU A 271 17.05 -6.93 -8.05
CA LEU A 271 16.83 -7.87 -6.96
C LEU A 271 18.04 -8.77 -6.72
N LYS A 272 18.75 -9.20 -7.78
CA LYS A 272 20.01 -9.95 -7.68
C LYS A 272 21.15 -9.12 -7.05
N SER A 273 21.16 -7.80 -7.25
CA SER A 273 22.17 -6.90 -6.70
C SER A 273 21.94 -6.54 -5.23
N LEU A 274 20.70 -6.65 -4.75
CA LEU A 274 20.34 -6.41 -3.36
C LEU A 274 20.56 -7.70 -2.58
N ASP A 275 21.64 -7.81 -1.80
CA ASP A 275 21.80 -8.90 -0.84
C ASP A 275 20.64 -8.85 0.17
N PHE A 276 19.72 -9.79 0.00
CA PHE A 276 18.49 -9.90 0.77
C PHE A 276 18.76 -9.90 2.28
N ARG A 277 19.91 -10.36 2.77
CA ARG A 277 20.23 -10.37 4.21
C ARG A 277 20.35 -8.97 4.82
N PHE A 278 20.78 -7.99 4.04
CA PHE A 278 21.06 -6.64 4.52
C PHE A 278 19.97 -5.63 4.15
N TYR A 279 19.29 -5.83 3.01
CA TYR A 279 18.41 -4.81 2.45
C TYR A 279 16.91 -5.02 2.75
N ARG A 280 16.55 -6.07 3.50
CA ARG A 280 15.16 -6.39 3.91
C ARG A 280 14.49 -5.33 4.78
N SER A 281 15.25 -4.51 5.50
CA SER A 281 14.73 -3.43 6.36
C SER A 281 14.70 -2.07 5.64
N LEU A 282 14.88 -2.03 4.31
CA LEU A 282 14.92 -0.78 3.54
C LEU A 282 13.75 -0.65 2.56
N LEU A 283 13.47 0.61 2.23
CA LEU A 283 12.53 1.02 1.19
C LEU A 283 13.32 1.73 0.08
N PHE A 284 13.02 1.40 -1.17
CA PHE A 284 13.70 1.91 -2.35
C PHE A 284 12.73 2.57 -3.32
N GLY A 285 13.19 3.59 -4.02
CA GLY A 285 12.37 4.31 -5.00
C GLY A 285 13.06 5.51 -5.61
N ASN A 286 12.31 6.35 -6.33
CA ASN A 286 12.81 7.66 -6.75
C ASN A 286 12.66 8.67 -5.60
N GLN A 287 13.70 8.79 -4.78
CA GLN A 287 13.69 9.67 -3.60
C GLN A 287 13.52 11.15 -3.96
N ARG A 288 12.62 11.82 -3.25
CA ARG A 288 12.48 13.27 -3.16
C ARG A 288 12.95 13.70 -1.76
N THR A 289 13.95 14.57 -1.71
CA THR A 289 14.56 15.01 -0.44
C THR A 289 13.91 16.30 0.02
N PHE A 290 13.18 16.24 1.14
CA PHE A 290 12.44 17.35 1.74
C PHE A 290 11.67 18.22 0.72
N PRO A 291 10.79 17.62 -0.10
CA PRO A 291 10.06 18.41 -1.10
C PRO A 291 9.06 19.35 -0.40
N PRO A 292 8.84 20.56 -0.96
CA PRO A 292 7.86 21.50 -0.42
C PRO A 292 6.44 20.95 -0.56
N VAL A 293 5.59 21.28 0.40
CA VAL A 293 4.17 20.98 0.37
C VAL A 293 3.48 21.92 -0.61
N THR A 294 2.65 21.36 -1.50
CA THR A 294 1.87 22.18 -2.42
C THR A 294 0.66 22.73 -1.69
N ARG A 295 0.58 24.05 -1.56
CA ARG A 295 -0.58 24.78 -0.99
C ARG A 295 -1.47 25.41 -2.05
N GLU A 296 -0.91 25.67 -3.23
CA GLU A 296 -1.64 26.25 -4.35
C GLU A 296 -2.64 25.24 -4.95
N LYS A 297 -3.78 25.75 -5.42
CA LYS A 297 -4.88 24.95 -5.96
C LYS A 297 -4.41 24.07 -7.13
N SER A 298 -4.23 22.79 -6.82
CA SER A 298 -3.81 21.75 -7.74
C SER A 298 -4.29 20.39 -7.20
N LYS A 299 -4.10 19.32 -7.98
CA LYS A 299 -4.41 17.95 -7.50
C LYS A 299 -3.51 17.47 -6.36
N TRP A 300 -2.42 18.19 -6.08
CA TRP A 300 -1.47 17.90 -4.99
C TRP A 300 -1.60 18.88 -3.83
N ALA A 301 -2.61 19.76 -3.85
CA ALA A 301 -2.86 20.71 -2.77
C ALA A 301 -3.30 19.98 -1.49
N ILE A 302 -2.76 20.39 -0.35
CA ILE A 302 -3.19 19.94 0.97
C ILE A 302 -3.28 21.11 1.95
N ASP A 303 -4.35 21.12 2.73
CA ASP A 303 -4.60 22.18 3.71
C ASP A 303 -3.66 22.06 4.92
N GLU A 304 -3.37 23.21 5.53
CA GLU A 304 -2.51 23.30 6.72
C GLU A 304 -3.11 22.56 7.92
N ASP A 305 -4.45 22.55 8.04
CA ASP A 305 -5.19 21.80 9.08
C ASP A 305 -5.01 20.27 8.96
N ILE A 306 -4.74 19.79 7.74
CA ILE A 306 -4.43 18.38 7.49
C ILE A 306 -2.95 18.15 7.77
N TYR A 307 -2.06 18.94 7.15
CA TYR A 307 -0.61 18.84 7.34
C TYR A 307 0.01 20.22 7.55
N PRO A 308 0.48 20.58 8.76
CA PRO A 308 0.85 21.94 9.12
C PRO A 308 2.27 22.34 8.69
N HIS A 309 3.13 21.39 8.31
CA HIS A 309 4.51 21.71 7.94
C HIS A 309 4.62 22.13 6.46
N ASP A 310 5.61 22.97 6.15
CA ASP A 310 5.84 23.47 4.77
C ASP A 310 6.58 22.48 3.86
N TYR A 311 7.18 21.45 4.44
CA TYR A 311 7.93 20.42 3.73
C TYR A 311 7.44 19.04 4.15
N TYR A 312 7.57 18.05 3.27
CA TYR A 312 7.48 16.65 3.65
C TYR A 312 8.84 16.12 4.14
N PRO A 313 8.90 15.06 4.95
CA PRO A 313 10.13 14.30 5.10
C PRO A 313 10.54 13.68 3.75
N SER A 314 11.76 13.13 3.69
CA SER A 314 12.20 12.42 2.49
C SER A 314 11.30 11.21 2.23
N TYR A 315 10.74 11.14 1.02
CA TYR A 315 9.94 10.01 0.55
C TYR A 315 10.38 9.57 -0.84
N VAL A 316 9.82 8.49 -1.37
CA VAL A 316 10.01 8.09 -2.78
C VAL A 316 8.72 8.24 -3.55
N SER A 317 8.78 8.68 -4.79
CA SER A 317 7.56 8.89 -5.60
C SER A 317 6.68 7.64 -5.72
N GLY A 318 5.36 7.83 -5.62
CA GLY A 318 4.35 6.77 -5.54
C GLY A 318 4.21 5.86 -6.76
N ALA A 319 4.80 6.23 -7.90
CA ALA A 319 4.79 5.44 -9.12
C ALA A 319 5.52 4.09 -8.94
N THR A 320 6.56 4.02 -8.11
CA THR A 320 7.29 2.76 -7.87
C THR A 320 7.95 2.77 -6.50
N ILE A 321 7.48 1.90 -5.62
CA ILE A 321 7.99 1.73 -4.26
C ILE A 321 8.35 0.26 -4.07
N LEU A 322 9.63 -0.02 -3.83
CA LEU A 322 10.12 -1.37 -3.53
C LEU A 322 10.42 -1.47 -2.02
N VAL A 323 9.74 -2.37 -1.34
CA VAL A 323 9.80 -2.57 0.11
C VAL A 323 10.39 -3.93 0.42
N GLY A 324 11.41 -3.97 1.28
CA GLY A 324 11.93 -5.22 1.83
C GLY A 324 10.95 -5.85 2.84
N SER A 325 10.89 -7.18 2.87
CA SER A 325 9.90 -7.90 3.69
C SER A 325 9.93 -7.61 5.19
N LYS A 326 11.10 -7.31 5.78
CA LYS A 326 11.20 -6.97 7.21
C LYS A 326 10.64 -5.60 7.53
N LEU A 327 10.84 -4.63 6.63
CA LEU A 327 10.29 -3.29 6.80
C LEU A 327 8.77 -3.26 6.61
N ALA A 328 8.20 -4.20 5.85
CA ALA A 328 6.77 -4.20 5.54
C ALA A 328 5.86 -4.20 6.80
N ILE A 329 6.18 -5.02 7.81
CA ILE A 329 5.40 -5.03 9.07
C ILE A 329 5.60 -3.75 9.86
N ASP A 330 6.81 -3.18 9.87
CA ASP A 330 7.12 -1.95 10.59
C ASP A 330 6.45 -0.74 9.95
N LEU A 331 6.38 -0.72 8.62
CA LEU A 331 5.59 0.26 7.88
C LEU A 331 4.11 0.13 8.19
N TYR A 332 3.55 -1.09 8.20
CA TYR A 332 2.13 -1.26 8.50
C TYR A 332 1.81 -0.84 9.93
N ILE A 333 2.52 -1.37 10.92
CA ILE A 333 2.26 -1.02 12.32
C ILE A 333 2.55 0.46 12.56
N GLY A 334 3.66 1.00 12.06
CA GLY A 334 4.01 2.41 12.22
C GLY A 334 3.00 3.35 11.56
N SER A 335 2.42 2.93 10.43
CA SER A 335 1.36 3.67 9.78
C SER A 335 0.15 3.84 10.68
N ARG A 336 -0.24 2.81 11.46
CA ARG A 336 -1.36 2.86 12.41
C ARG A 336 -1.20 3.88 13.55
N PHE A 337 -0.02 4.48 13.71
CA PHE A 337 0.26 5.56 14.67
C PHE A 337 0.65 6.88 14.00
N THR A 338 0.52 6.94 12.67
CA THR A 338 0.83 8.12 11.87
C THR A 338 -0.47 8.70 11.32
N ARG A 339 -0.70 10.00 11.53
CA ARG A 339 -1.89 10.67 10.97
C ARG A 339 -1.85 10.60 9.44
N MET A 340 -2.95 10.16 8.86
CA MET A 340 -3.05 9.90 7.42
C MET A 340 -3.12 11.21 6.63
N ILE A 341 -2.45 11.22 5.48
CA ILE A 341 -2.59 12.23 4.42
C ILE A 341 -2.97 11.52 3.12
N PRO A 342 -3.59 12.21 2.14
CA PRO A 342 -4.11 11.56 0.93
C PRO A 342 -3.05 11.04 -0.06
N PHE A 343 -1.80 11.50 0.08
CA PHE A 343 -0.71 11.15 -0.82
C PHE A 343 0.08 9.99 -0.21
N ASP A 344 -0.06 8.82 -0.83
CA ASP A 344 0.47 7.54 -0.35
C ASP A 344 1.99 7.54 -0.23
N ASP A 345 2.68 8.16 -1.18
CA ASP A 345 4.14 8.30 -1.16
C ASP A 345 4.65 9.19 -0.03
N ALA A 346 4.13 10.41 0.08
CA ALA A 346 4.46 11.32 1.17
C ALA A 346 4.08 10.71 2.53
N PHE A 347 2.98 9.97 2.61
CA PHE A 347 2.55 9.27 3.83
C PHE A 347 3.57 8.20 4.25
N PHE A 348 4.06 7.36 3.34
CA PHE A 348 5.16 6.44 3.66
C PHE A 348 6.43 7.20 4.08
N GLY A 349 6.69 8.39 3.55
CA GLY A 349 7.74 9.29 4.06
C GLY A 349 7.56 9.66 5.54
N LEU A 350 6.33 9.99 5.95
CA LEU A 350 6.01 10.29 7.35
C LEU A 350 6.22 9.07 8.26
N VAL A 351 5.80 7.90 7.80
CA VAL A 351 6.01 6.65 8.55
C VAL A 351 7.51 6.34 8.67
N LEU A 352 8.27 6.41 7.57
CA LEU A 352 9.73 6.21 7.61
C LEU A 352 10.42 7.19 8.55
N ASN A 353 9.99 8.46 8.55
CA ASN A 353 10.52 9.46 9.47
C ASN A 353 10.22 9.11 10.94
N ALA A 354 9.03 8.60 11.25
CA ALA A 354 8.69 8.09 12.59
C ALA A 354 9.54 6.88 12.99
N LEU A 355 9.99 6.09 12.01
CA LEU A 355 10.92 4.97 12.20
C LEU A 355 12.40 5.38 12.20
N LEU A 356 12.70 6.67 12.03
CA LEU A 356 14.06 7.20 11.87
C LEU A 356 14.81 6.63 10.67
N LEU A 357 14.08 6.22 9.62
CA LEU A 357 14.60 5.66 8.39
C LEU A 357 14.57 6.66 7.25
N ILE A 358 15.53 6.54 6.33
CA ILE A 358 15.57 7.29 5.08
C ILE A 358 15.36 6.30 3.93
N PRO A 359 14.47 6.59 2.97
CA PRO A 359 14.38 5.75 1.79
C PRO A 359 15.67 5.83 0.94
N VAL A 360 15.93 4.77 0.18
CA VAL A 360 17.10 4.67 -0.69
C VAL A 360 16.73 5.05 -2.13
N HIS A 361 17.42 6.05 -2.68
CA HIS A 361 17.25 6.46 -4.07
C HIS A 361 17.80 5.41 -5.07
N LEU A 362 16.96 4.97 -6.00
CA LEU A 362 17.36 4.15 -7.15
C LEU A 362 17.27 4.95 -8.44
N ARG A 363 18.41 5.22 -9.08
CA ARG A 363 18.49 5.99 -10.34
C ARG A 363 17.73 5.34 -11.51
N GLY A 364 17.48 4.03 -11.44
CA GLY A 364 16.74 3.29 -12.47
C GLY A 364 15.21 3.41 -12.36
N ILE A 365 14.69 4.05 -11.32
CA ILE A 365 13.25 4.34 -11.18
C ILE A 365 12.99 5.76 -11.69
N TYR A 366 12.25 5.85 -12.79
CA TYR A 366 11.99 7.12 -13.47
C TYR A 366 10.54 7.56 -13.29
N VAL A 367 10.37 8.82 -12.91
CA VAL A 367 9.07 9.40 -12.53
C VAL A 367 8.62 10.48 -13.52
N ASP A 368 9.53 11.06 -14.29
CA ASP A 368 9.18 12.11 -15.26
C ASP A 368 8.59 11.50 -16.55
N ASP A 369 7.96 12.34 -17.36
CA ASP A 369 7.20 11.90 -18.54
C ASP A 369 8.07 11.11 -19.53
N TYR A 370 7.52 9.98 -19.97
CA TYR A 370 8.01 9.10 -21.02
C TYR A 370 8.47 9.84 -22.29
N SER A 371 7.85 10.99 -22.59
CA SER A 371 8.14 11.81 -23.77
C SER A 371 9.55 12.41 -23.80
N GLU A 372 10.20 12.59 -22.64
CA GLU A 372 11.51 13.26 -22.49
C GLU A 372 12.71 12.29 -22.49
N LEU A 373 12.49 10.99 -22.69
CA LEU A 373 13.53 9.96 -22.50
C LEU A 373 14.33 9.58 -23.76
N SER A 374 15.66 9.77 -23.69
CA SER A 374 16.61 9.23 -24.67
C SER A 374 16.56 7.69 -24.78
N LYS A 375 16.97 7.11 -25.92
CA LYS A 375 17.06 5.64 -26.10
C LYS A 375 18.04 4.97 -25.09
N LEU A 376 19.11 5.65 -24.70
CA LEU A 376 20.13 5.10 -23.80
C LEU A 376 19.60 5.01 -22.36
N SER A 377 18.86 6.04 -21.90
CA SER A 377 18.21 6.08 -20.59
C SER A 377 17.20 4.94 -20.42
N ARG A 378 16.52 4.56 -21.52
CA ARG A 378 15.50 3.49 -21.53
C ARG A 378 16.04 2.10 -21.20
N SER A 379 17.22 1.74 -21.68
CA SER A 379 17.79 0.40 -21.46
C SER A 379 18.12 0.07 -19.98
N ARG A 380 18.27 1.09 -19.13
CA ARG A 380 18.68 0.95 -17.72
C ARG A 380 17.53 1.14 -16.72
N GLN A 381 16.31 1.37 -17.20
CA GLN A 381 15.15 1.68 -16.37
C GLN A 381 14.53 0.40 -15.79
N PHE A 382 14.28 0.41 -14.49
CA PHE A 382 13.49 -0.60 -13.78
C PHE A 382 12.00 -0.39 -14.06
N THR A 383 11.57 0.86 -13.94
CA THR A 383 10.20 1.29 -14.19
C THR A 383 10.14 2.62 -14.93
N VAL A 384 9.05 2.84 -15.67
CA VAL A 384 8.78 4.06 -16.42
C VAL A 384 7.33 4.48 -16.20
N HIS A 385 7.13 5.66 -15.62
CA HIS A 385 5.82 6.25 -15.36
C HIS A 385 5.22 6.96 -16.60
N GLY A 386 3.92 7.29 -16.57
CA GLY A 386 3.23 8.03 -17.65
C GLY A 386 2.85 7.18 -18.88
N VAL A 387 2.86 5.86 -18.72
CA VAL A 387 2.51 4.86 -19.75
C VAL A 387 1.02 4.49 -19.61
N SER A 388 0.17 5.50 -19.50
CA SER A 388 -1.24 5.42 -19.11
C SER A 388 -2.19 4.79 -20.13
N SER A 389 -1.70 4.27 -21.26
CA SER A 389 -2.57 3.61 -22.24
C SER A 389 -2.06 2.23 -22.64
N PRO A 390 -2.97 1.27 -22.88
CA PRO A 390 -2.62 -0.04 -23.42
C PRO A 390 -1.68 -0.03 -24.62
N LEU A 391 -1.86 0.94 -25.52
CA LEU A 391 -1.01 1.11 -26.70
C LEU A 391 0.40 1.55 -26.34
N ARG A 392 0.55 2.50 -25.40
CA ARG A 392 1.87 2.95 -24.92
C ARG A 392 2.60 1.82 -24.20
N GLN A 393 1.90 1.06 -23.34
CA GLN A 393 2.45 -0.12 -22.64
C GLN A 393 3.02 -1.14 -23.64
N ARG A 394 2.23 -1.51 -24.65
CA ARG A 394 2.65 -2.47 -25.70
C ARG A 394 3.82 -1.94 -26.53
N ARG A 395 3.80 -0.65 -26.90
CA ARG A 395 4.89 -0.03 -27.66
C ARG A 395 6.20 -0.06 -26.88
N LEU A 396 6.16 0.26 -25.59
CA LEU A 396 7.34 0.25 -24.74
C LEU A 396 7.86 -1.18 -24.52
N TRP A 397 6.96 -2.13 -24.30
CA TRP A 397 7.30 -3.56 -24.20
C TRP A 397 8.11 -4.06 -25.40
N ILE A 398 7.69 -3.73 -26.62
CA ILE A 398 8.40 -4.08 -27.86
C ILE A 398 9.74 -3.35 -27.94
N GLN A 399 9.75 -2.04 -27.65
CA GLN A 399 10.99 -1.23 -27.72
C GLN A 399 12.06 -1.70 -26.75
N MET A 400 11.66 -2.15 -25.57
CA MET A 400 12.56 -2.67 -24.54
C MET A 400 12.98 -4.13 -24.80
N ARG A 401 12.44 -4.77 -25.86
CA ARG A 401 12.61 -6.20 -26.14
C ARG A 401 12.27 -7.07 -24.93
N ALA A 402 11.31 -6.64 -24.12
CA ALA A 402 10.96 -7.33 -22.88
C ALA A 402 10.27 -8.69 -23.14
N SER A 403 9.68 -8.88 -24.33
CA SER A 403 9.14 -10.17 -24.77
C SER A 403 10.20 -11.28 -24.87
N GLU A 404 11.48 -10.94 -25.04
CA GLU A 404 12.59 -11.91 -25.05
C GLU A 404 12.80 -12.58 -23.69
N MET A 405 12.24 -12.01 -22.61
CA MET A 405 12.30 -12.59 -21.27
C MET A 405 11.26 -13.69 -21.05
N CYS A 406 10.25 -13.79 -21.92
CA CYS A 406 9.11 -14.68 -21.72
C CYS A 406 9.39 -16.05 -22.35
N TYR A 407 9.30 -17.09 -21.55
CA TYR A 407 9.28 -18.46 -22.08
C TYR A 407 7.95 -18.69 -22.84
N PRO A 408 7.98 -19.42 -23.98
CA PRO A 408 6.73 -19.85 -24.59
C PRO A 408 5.93 -20.66 -23.56
N PRO A 409 4.59 -20.59 -23.55
CA PRO A 409 3.79 -21.42 -22.67
C PRO A 409 4.21 -22.87 -22.94
N GLU A 410 4.70 -23.57 -21.91
CA GLU A 410 4.98 -24.99 -22.02
C GLU A 410 3.74 -25.65 -22.60
N ASN A 411 3.90 -26.37 -23.71
CA ASN A 411 2.84 -27.22 -24.22
C ASN A 411 2.41 -28.08 -23.04
N GLN A 412 1.18 -27.86 -22.55
CA GLN A 412 0.56 -28.70 -21.53
C GLN A 412 0.36 -30.09 -22.15
N VAL A 413 1.42 -30.88 -22.18
CA VAL A 413 1.38 -32.32 -22.37
C VAL A 413 1.25 -32.89 -20.99
N HIS A 414 0.00 -32.97 -20.50
CA HIS A 414 -0.46 -34.01 -19.58
C HIS A 414 -1.98 -34.11 -19.64
#